data_AF-A0A497KQQ4-F1
#
_entry.id   AF-A0A497KQQ4-F1
#
_cell.length_a   1.000
_cell.length_b   1.000
_cell.length_c   1.000
_cell.angle_alpha   90.00
_cell.angle_beta   90.00
_cell.angle_gamma   90.00
#
_symmetry.space_group_name_H-M   'P 1'
#
loop_
_entity.id
_entity.type
_entity.pdbx_description
1 polymer ?
#
loop_
_entity_poly.entity_id
_entity_poly.type
_entity_poly.pdbx_seq_one_letter_code
_entity_poly.pdbx_strand_id
1 'polypeptide(L)'
;MLDKVAEAVSYRIVEVSGTPYERGTAYGEAIKDILPRFLRDEFYDRWSDGEKMRGFGGRCFEAMQRWTPKAAEFVRGFSDATGLPPEELAMVQAHEEFVHGVPEPHCSVVGAALGETATGKIYLGQNWDWRTSMNKFKLLFKQRTERGLRILTYAFGGLWSCAGMNSAGLAL
;
A
#
# COMPACT_ATOMS: atom_id res chain seq x y z
N MET A 1 32.11 -8.35 -4.46
CA MET A 1 31.19 -7.55 -5.32
C MET A 1 29.76 -7.53 -4.79
N LEU A 2 29.40 -8.40 -3.84
CA LEU A 2 28.10 -8.37 -3.13
C LEU A 2 28.14 -7.52 -1.85
N ASP A 3 29.32 -7.22 -1.31
CA ASP A 3 29.49 -6.45 -0.06
C ASP A 3 29.19 -4.94 -0.23
N LYS A 4 28.84 -4.51 -1.44
CA LYS A 4 28.37 -3.15 -1.76
C LYS A 4 26.86 -3.08 -2.02
N VAL A 5 26.13 -4.19 -1.92
CA VAL A 5 24.68 -4.20 -2.08
C VAL A 5 24.02 -4.17 -0.70
N ALA A 6 23.38 -3.04 -0.44
CA ALA A 6 22.50 -2.73 0.70
C ALA A 6 23.21 -2.39 2.02
N GLU A 7 23.48 -1.09 2.19
CA GLU A 7 23.16 -0.49 3.48
C GLU A 7 21.69 -0.85 3.78
N ALA A 8 21.44 -1.58 4.87
CA ALA A 8 20.11 -2.08 5.18
C ALA A 8 19.19 -0.89 5.46
N VAL A 9 18.34 -0.54 4.48
CA VAL A 9 17.32 0.49 4.67
C VAL A 9 16.29 -0.08 5.65
N SER A 10 16.23 0.50 6.85
CA SER A 10 15.25 0.12 7.87
C SER A 10 13.82 0.25 7.33
N TYR A 11 12.98 -0.74 7.60
CA TYR A 11 11.54 -0.73 7.29
C TYR A 11 10.73 -0.97 8.56
N ARG A 12 9.50 -0.46 8.59
CA ARG A 12 8.54 -0.72 9.68
C ARG A 12 7.76 -2.01 9.40
N ILE A 13 7.46 -2.80 10.41
CA ILE A 13 6.49 -3.90 10.31
C ILE A 13 5.21 -3.44 11.01
N VAL A 14 4.09 -3.44 10.29
CA VAL A 14 2.77 -3.14 10.84
C VAL A 14 1.94 -4.40 10.79
N GLU A 15 1.48 -4.87 11.95
CA GLU A 15 0.61 -6.04 12.05
C GLU A 15 -0.78 -5.62 12.50
N VAL A 16 -1.81 -6.03 11.74
CA VAL A 16 -3.21 -5.72 12.06
C VAL A 16 -4.08 -6.96 11.91
N SER A 17 -5.19 -6.99 12.65
CA SER A 17 -6.15 -8.08 12.58
C SER A 17 -7.57 -7.62 12.84
N GLY A 18 -8.54 -8.39 12.37
CA GLY A 18 -9.97 -8.14 12.63
C GLY A 18 -10.77 -7.83 11.37
N THR A 19 -11.89 -7.16 11.55
CA THR A 19 -12.76 -6.61 10.51
C THR A 19 -12.01 -5.57 9.65
N PRO A 20 -12.51 -5.22 8.46
CA PRO A 20 -11.86 -4.20 7.65
C PRO A 20 -11.69 -2.85 8.37
N TYR A 21 -12.71 -2.41 9.11
CA TYR A 21 -12.66 -1.19 9.92
C TYR A 21 -11.57 -1.25 10.99
N GLU A 22 -11.55 -2.30 11.82
CA GLU A 22 -10.53 -2.47 12.87
C GLU A 22 -9.11 -2.50 12.31
N ARG A 23 -8.91 -3.16 11.17
CA ARG A 23 -7.61 -3.17 10.49
C ARG A 23 -7.22 -1.77 9.97
N GLY A 24 -8.19 -1.01 9.48
CA GLY A 24 -8.00 0.38 9.06
C GLY A 24 -7.59 1.28 10.23
N THR A 25 -8.30 1.20 11.35
CA THR A 25 -7.99 1.95 12.57
C THR A 25 -6.60 1.60 13.10
N ALA A 26 -6.28 0.31 13.24
CA ALA A 26 -4.98 -0.13 13.72
C ALA A 26 -3.84 0.27 12.77
N TYR A 27 -4.05 0.20 11.46
CA TYR A 27 -3.08 0.69 10.48
C TYR A 27 -2.83 2.19 10.65
N GLY A 28 -3.91 2.98 10.75
CA GLY A 28 -3.83 4.42 10.94
C GLY A 28 -3.05 4.83 12.17
N GLU A 29 -3.35 4.23 13.32
CA GLU A 29 -2.60 4.47 14.55
C GLU A 29 -1.12 4.12 14.41
N ALA A 30 -0.81 3.01 13.74
CA ALA A 30 0.56 2.53 13.56
C ALA A 30 1.44 3.40 12.63
N ILE A 31 0.83 4.27 11.81
CA ILE A 31 1.56 5.12 10.87
C ILE A 31 1.32 6.63 11.08
N LYS A 32 0.57 7.01 12.11
CA LYS A 32 0.15 8.40 12.36
C LYS A 32 1.33 9.36 12.49
N ASP A 33 2.48 8.89 12.96
CA ASP A 33 3.73 9.66 13.10
C ASP A 33 4.46 9.93 11.77
N ILE A 34 4.28 9.09 10.75
CA ILE A 34 4.90 9.23 9.43
C ILE A 34 3.97 9.80 8.37
N LEU A 35 2.65 9.61 8.54
CA LEU A 35 1.63 9.94 7.55
C LEU A 35 1.66 11.42 7.09
N PRO A 36 1.79 12.44 7.97
CA PRO A 36 1.85 13.83 7.51
C PRO A 36 3.06 14.12 6.60
N ARG A 37 4.19 13.46 6.85
CA ARG A 37 5.40 13.60 6.00
C ARG A 37 5.21 12.86 4.68
N PHE A 38 4.59 11.69 4.71
CA PHE A 38 4.26 10.95 3.49
C PHE A 38 3.32 11.75 2.59
N LEU A 39 2.22 12.27 3.14
CA LEU A 39 1.23 13.07 2.40
C LEU A 39 1.86 14.33 1.80
N ARG A 40 2.73 15.01 2.55
CA ARG A 40 3.48 16.15 2.03
C ARG A 40 4.35 15.76 0.83
N ASP A 41 5.23 14.78 1.01
CA ASP A 41 6.26 14.41 0.03
C ASP A 41 5.71 13.78 -1.25
N GLU A 42 4.60 13.03 -1.12
CA GLU A 42 4.01 12.26 -2.20
C GLU A 42 2.81 12.95 -2.86
N PHE A 43 2.10 13.80 -2.12
CA PHE A 43 0.89 14.47 -2.60
C PHE A 43 1.03 16.00 -2.57
N TYR A 44 1.08 16.65 -1.41
CA TYR A 44 0.88 18.11 -1.32
C TYR A 44 1.97 18.94 -2.00
N ASP A 45 3.24 18.55 -1.91
CA ASP A 45 4.34 19.30 -2.54
C ASP A 45 4.41 19.07 -4.05
N ARG A 46 3.71 18.05 -4.56
CA ARG A 46 3.69 17.67 -5.99
C ARG A 46 2.47 18.21 -6.73
N TRP A 47 1.35 18.38 -6.03
CA TRP A 47 0.08 18.73 -6.63
C TRP A 47 -0.46 20.00 -6.01
N SER A 48 -0.49 21.08 -6.80
CA SER A 48 -0.84 22.42 -6.34
C SER A 48 -2.35 22.65 -6.17
N ASP A 49 -3.18 21.79 -6.75
CA ASP A 49 -4.65 21.94 -6.76
C ASP A 49 -5.32 20.98 -5.75
N GLY A 50 -5.32 21.40 -4.49
CA GLY A 50 -5.91 20.62 -3.39
C GLY A 50 -7.41 20.39 -3.53
N GLU A 51 -8.15 21.24 -4.26
CA GLU A 51 -9.58 21.01 -4.52
C GLU A 51 -9.78 19.87 -5.50
N LYS A 52 -9.02 19.83 -6.61
CA LYS A 52 -9.08 18.71 -7.54
C LYS A 52 -8.69 17.39 -6.88
N MET A 53 -7.69 17.40 -6.00
CA MET A 53 -7.28 16.23 -5.20
C MET A 53 -8.43 15.70 -4.35
N ARG A 54 -9.05 16.57 -3.53
CA ARG A 54 -10.20 16.20 -2.69
C ARG A 54 -11.38 15.73 -3.52
N GLY A 55 -11.67 16.40 -4.64
CA GLY A 55 -12.74 16.01 -5.55
C GLY A 55 -12.51 14.65 -6.22
N PHE A 56 -11.26 14.32 -6.56
CA PHE A 56 -10.88 12.99 -7.04
C PHE A 56 -11.06 11.94 -5.94
N GLY A 57 -10.52 12.21 -4.75
CA GLY A 57 -10.66 11.34 -3.59
C GLY A 57 -12.11 11.02 -3.23
N GLY A 58 -13.00 12.01 -3.32
CA GLY A 58 -14.44 11.83 -3.12
C GLY A 58 -15.04 10.84 -4.10
N ARG A 59 -14.75 10.97 -5.40
CA ARG A 59 -15.22 10.02 -6.43
C ARG A 59 -14.65 8.62 -6.23
N CYS A 60 -13.38 8.51 -5.84
CA CYS A 60 -12.77 7.23 -5.49
C CYS A 60 -13.46 6.58 -4.30
N PHE A 61 -13.76 7.36 -3.25
CA PHE A 61 -14.44 6.84 -2.07
C PHE A 61 -15.88 6.40 -2.37
N GLU A 62 -16.63 7.17 -3.17
CA GLU A 62 -17.95 6.76 -3.67
C GLU A 62 -17.88 5.44 -4.45
N ALA A 63 -16.89 5.30 -5.34
CA ALA A 63 -16.67 4.06 -6.09
C ALA A 63 -16.33 2.87 -5.16
N MET A 64 -15.48 3.09 -4.15
CA MET A 64 -15.16 2.06 -3.16
C MET A 64 -16.40 1.64 -2.36
N GLN A 65 -17.22 2.60 -1.94
CA GLN A 65 -18.46 2.30 -1.22
C GLN A 65 -19.43 1.45 -2.06
N ARG A 66 -19.52 1.72 -3.36
CA ARG A 66 -20.40 0.99 -4.28
C ARG A 66 -19.87 -0.41 -4.63
N TRP A 67 -18.58 -0.54 -4.94
CA TRP A 67 -18.04 -1.75 -5.57
C TRP A 67 -17.17 -2.59 -4.64
N THR A 68 -16.52 -1.98 -3.65
CA THR A 68 -15.61 -2.64 -2.71
C THR A 68 -15.88 -2.20 -1.27
N PRO A 69 -17.10 -2.45 -0.73
CA PRO A 69 -17.53 -1.90 0.57
C PRO A 69 -16.57 -2.25 1.72
N LYS A 70 -15.91 -3.41 1.68
CA LYS A 70 -14.88 -3.77 2.67
C LYS A 70 -13.65 -2.86 2.63
N ALA A 71 -13.25 -2.38 1.45
CA ALA A 71 -12.16 -1.42 1.31
C ALA A 71 -12.59 -0.04 1.84
N ALA A 72 -13.82 0.38 1.57
CA ALA A 72 -14.38 1.60 2.14
C ALA A 72 -14.43 1.57 3.68
N GLU A 73 -14.78 0.44 4.29
CA GLU A 73 -14.75 0.27 5.75
C GLU A 73 -13.33 0.40 6.32
N PHE A 74 -12.32 -0.14 5.63
CA PHE A 74 -10.92 0.09 6.03
C PHE A 74 -10.56 1.58 5.99
N VAL A 75 -10.95 2.28 4.92
CA VAL A 75 -10.72 3.73 4.79
C VAL A 75 -11.41 4.51 5.91
N ARG A 76 -12.63 4.13 6.31
CA ARG A 76 -13.32 4.74 7.46
C ARG A 76 -12.56 4.54 8.76
N GLY A 77 -12.15 3.31 9.07
CA GLY A 77 -11.36 3.06 10.28
C GLY A 77 -10.04 3.83 10.27
N PHE A 78 -9.38 3.93 9.12
CA PHE A 78 -8.15 4.71 8.94
C PHE A 78 -8.39 6.22 9.12
N SER A 79 -9.53 6.73 8.63
CA SER A 79 -10.00 8.10 8.82
C SER A 79 -10.18 8.41 10.30
N ASP A 80 -10.92 7.57 11.03
CA ASP A 80 -11.19 7.78 12.46
C ASP A 80 -9.91 7.76 13.31
N ALA A 81 -8.94 6.90 13.00
CA ALA A 81 -7.66 6.86 13.70
C ALA A 81 -6.80 8.10 13.45
N THR A 82 -6.85 8.68 12.25
CA THR A 82 -5.94 9.76 11.86
C THR A 82 -6.56 11.15 11.97
N GLY A 83 -7.89 11.24 11.97
CA GLY A 83 -8.65 12.49 11.86
C GLY A 83 -8.65 13.09 10.45
N LEU A 84 -8.11 12.37 9.45
CA LEU A 84 -8.11 12.82 8.05
C LEU A 84 -9.43 12.46 7.37
N PRO A 85 -9.92 13.27 6.41
CA PRO A 85 -11.13 12.96 5.66
C PRO A 85 -11.00 11.63 4.90
N PRO A 86 -12.06 10.80 4.85
CA PRO A 86 -12.03 9.53 4.15
C PRO A 86 -11.79 9.68 2.64
N GLU A 87 -12.19 10.80 2.04
CA GLU A 87 -11.94 11.12 0.64
C GLU A 87 -10.44 11.27 0.36
N GLU A 88 -9.72 11.92 1.26
CA GLU A 88 -8.27 12.09 1.16
C GLU A 88 -7.55 10.76 1.32
N LEU A 89 -7.97 9.93 2.26
CA LEU A 89 -7.40 8.59 2.43
C LEU A 89 -7.78 7.66 1.27
N ALA A 90 -8.96 7.80 0.68
CA ALA A 90 -9.33 7.07 -0.52
C ALA A 90 -8.48 7.47 -1.73
N MET A 91 -8.17 8.77 -1.90
CA MET A 91 -7.20 9.25 -2.89
C MET A 91 -5.82 8.61 -2.65
N VAL A 92 -5.37 8.53 -1.40
CA VAL A 92 -4.10 7.86 -1.07
C VAL A 92 -4.14 6.41 -1.52
N GLN A 93 -5.21 5.66 -1.25
CA GLN A 93 -5.30 4.27 -1.68
C GLN A 93 -5.46 4.10 -3.20
N ALA A 94 -6.05 5.09 -3.86
CA ALA A 94 -6.13 5.20 -5.32
C ALA A 94 -4.92 5.92 -5.93
N HIS A 95 -3.73 5.72 -5.33
CA HIS A 95 -2.48 6.39 -5.72
C HIS A 95 -2.15 6.11 -7.19
N GLU A 96 -2.35 4.89 -7.66
CA GLU A 96 -2.11 4.52 -9.06
C GLU A 96 -3.02 5.30 -10.02
N GLU A 97 -4.30 5.45 -9.69
CA GLU A 97 -5.26 6.21 -10.49
C GLU A 97 -5.00 7.72 -10.45
N PHE A 98 -4.40 8.22 -9.38
CA PHE A 98 -4.10 9.65 -9.20
C PHE A 98 -2.75 10.04 -9.80
N VAL A 99 -1.71 9.25 -9.53
CA VAL A 99 -0.32 9.55 -9.86
C VAL A 99 0.06 9.04 -11.25
N HIS A 100 -0.47 7.89 -11.67
CA HIS A 100 -0.07 7.24 -12.93
C HIS A 100 -1.10 7.40 -14.07
N GLY A 101 -1.62 8.63 -14.24
CA GLY A 101 -2.46 8.99 -15.39
C GLY A 101 -1.84 8.70 -16.78
N VAL A 102 -0.56 8.31 -16.83
CA VAL A 102 0.17 7.77 -18.00
C VAL A 102 1.09 6.61 -17.52
N PRO A 103 1.24 5.50 -18.27
CA PRO A 103 2.12 4.40 -17.87
C PRO A 103 3.59 4.80 -17.90
N GLU A 104 4.21 4.98 -16.73
CA GLU A 104 5.67 5.03 -16.59
C GLU A 104 6.18 3.62 -16.22
N PRO A 105 7.16 3.04 -16.93
CA PRO A 105 7.73 1.75 -16.54
C PRO A 105 8.48 1.91 -15.20
N HIS A 106 7.91 1.39 -14.14
CA HIS A 106 8.44 1.52 -12.78
C HIS A 106 8.59 0.17 -12.07
N CYS A 107 8.29 -0.96 -12.72
CA CYS A 107 8.46 -2.30 -12.15
C CYS A 107 8.93 -3.30 -13.22
N SER A 108 9.67 -4.31 -12.79
CA SER A 108 10.08 -5.50 -13.52
C SER A 108 9.81 -6.72 -12.65
N VAL A 109 9.13 -7.71 -13.22
CA VAL A 109 8.71 -8.93 -12.52
C VAL A 109 9.36 -10.13 -13.19
N VAL A 110 9.79 -11.11 -12.40
CA VAL A 110 10.22 -12.43 -12.85
C VAL A 110 9.37 -13.50 -12.17
N GLY A 111 8.88 -14.43 -12.97
CA GLY A 111 8.20 -15.63 -12.52
C GLY A 111 8.83 -16.86 -13.17
N ALA A 112 9.00 -17.92 -12.39
CA ALA A 112 9.42 -19.22 -12.89
C ALA A 112 8.41 -20.27 -12.40
N ALA A 113 7.75 -20.95 -13.34
CA ALA A 113 6.73 -21.93 -13.06
C ALA A 113 7.32 -23.26 -12.59
N LEU A 114 6.46 -24.17 -12.09
CA LEU A 114 6.86 -25.47 -11.55
C LEU A 114 7.75 -26.29 -12.51
N GLY A 115 7.44 -26.27 -13.81
CA GLY A 115 8.19 -27.02 -14.83
C GLY A 115 9.48 -26.32 -15.30
N GLU A 116 9.71 -25.08 -14.88
CA GLU A 116 10.83 -24.25 -15.31
C GLU A 116 11.95 -24.18 -14.26
N THR A 117 11.77 -24.84 -13.11
CA THR A 117 12.71 -24.79 -12.00
C THR A 117 13.21 -26.18 -11.63
N ALA A 118 14.52 -26.31 -11.38
CA ALA A 118 15.13 -27.58 -10.98
C ALA A 118 14.59 -28.10 -9.63
N THR A 119 13.97 -27.24 -8.82
CA THR A 119 13.40 -27.57 -7.51
C THR A 119 11.94 -27.99 -7.58
N GLY A 120 11.27 -27.85 -8.73
CA GLY A 120 9.83 -28.07 -8.86
C GLY A 120 9.00 -27.09 -8.02
N LYS A 121 9.53 -25.90 -7.75
CA LYS A 121 8.86 -24.83 -6.97
C LYS A 121 8.55 -23.64 -7.88
N ILE A 122 7.57 -22.83 -7.46
CA ILE A 122 7.32 -21.53 -8.09
C ILE A 122 8.23 -20.49 -7.45
N TYR A 123 8.90 -19.68 -8.26
CA TYR A 123 9.57 -18.47 -7.79
C TYR A 123 8.91 -17.26 -8.43
N LEU A 124 8.64 -16.24 -7.61
CA LEU A 124 8.15 -14.94 -8.06
C LEU A 124 9.01 -13.87 -7.37
N GLY A 125 9.40 -12.85 -8.10
CA GLY A 125 10.14 -11.72 -7.58
C GLY A 125 9.95 -10.50 -8.45
N GLN A 126 10.18 -9.32 -7.87
CA GLN A 126 10.09 -8.07 -8.60
C GLN A 126 11.00 -7.01 -7.98
N ASN A 127 11.32 -6.00 -8.78
CA ASN A 127 11.66 -4.68 -8.25
C ASN A 127 10.42 -3.77 -8.26
N TRP A 128 10.53 -2.66 -7.54
CA TRP A 128 9.56 -1.56 -7.55
C TRP A 128 10.35 -0.25 -7.55
N ASP A 129 10.55 0.28 -8.75
CA ASP A 129 11.37 1.43 -9.07
C ASP A 129 10.54 2.72 -8.91
N TRP A 130 10.33 3.12 -7.66
CA TRP A 130 9.74 4.42 -7.33
C TRP A 130 10.79 5.45 -6.89
N ARG A 131 10.33 6.62 -6.43
CA ARG A 131 11.21 7.68 -5.93
C ARG A 131 11.94 7.23 -4.67
N THR A 132 13.27 7.36 -4.67
CA THR A 132 14.12 6.99 -3.53
C THR A 132 13.81 7.79 -2.26
N SER A 133 13.26 9.00 -2.39
CA SER A 133 12.76 9.80 -1.26
C SER A 133 11.67 9.08 -0.45
N MET A 134 10.95 8.14 -1.08
CA MET A 134 9.91 7.34 -0.45
C MET A 134 10.46 6.16 0.36
N ASN A 135 11.75 5.85 0.24
CA ASN A 135 12.39 4.73 0.95
C ASN A 135 12.23 4.83 2.48
N LYS A 136 12.15 6.05 3.03
CA LYS A 136 11.95 6.30 4.47
C LYS A 136 10.54 5.96 4.98
N PHE A 137 9.58 5.75 4.09
CA PHE A 137 8.20 5.37 4.42
C PHE A 137 7.92 3.89 4.19
N LYS A 138 8.93 3.10 3.79
CA LYS A 138 8.78 1.67 3.50
C LYS A 138 8.30 0.89 4.73
N LEU A 139 7.33 0.02 4.51
CA LEU A 139 6.85 -0.91 5.52
C LEU A 139 6.49 -2.27 4.94
N LEU A 140 6.50 -3.28 5.80
CA LEU A 140 5.82 -4.54 5.59
C LEU A 140 4.50 -4.50 6.35
N PHE A 141 3.40 -4.75 5.65
CA PHE A 141 2.07 -4.79 6.22
C PHE A 141 1.57 -6.22 6.30
N LYS A 142 1.37 -6.69 7.53
CA LYS A 142 0.83 -7.99 7.86
C LYS A 142 -0.61 -7.84 8.29
N GLN A 143 -1.51 -8.45 7.54
CA GLN A 143 -2.93 -8.46 7.86
C GLN A 143 -3.39 -9.86 8.21
N ARG A 144 -4.22 -10.00 9.24
CA ARG A 144 -5.03 -11.19 9.48
C ARG A 144 -6.51 -10.81 9.40
N THR A 145 -7.22 -11.34 8.41
CA THR A 145 -8.66 -11.06 8.26
C THR A 145 -9.48 -11.81 9.30
N GLU A 146 -10.72 -11.37 9.52
CA GLU A 146 -11.73 -12.07 10.35
C GLU A 146 -11.95 -13.54 9.93
N ARG A 147 -11.69 -13.89 8.67
CA ARG A 147 -11.76 -15.25 8.13
C ARG A 147 -10.44 -16.02 8.21
N GLY A 148 -9.43 -15.48 8.87
CA GLY A 148 -8.14 -16.12 9.11
C GLY A 148 -7.14 -16.06 7.94
N LEU A 149 -7.47 -15.41 6.82
CA LEU A 149 -6.52 -15.19 5.72
C LEU A 149 -5.40 -14.28 6.23
N ARG A 150 -4.15 -14.73 6.09
CA ARG A 150 -2.96 -13.91 6.39
C ARG A 150 -2.42 -13.35 5.10
N ILE A 151 -2.17 -12.05 5.08
CA ILE A 151 -1.67 -11.31 3.91
C ILE A 151 -0.41 -10.58 4.36
N LEU A 152 0.64 -10.66 3.55
CA LEU A 152 1.87 -9.92 3.72
C LEU A 152 2.11 -9.11 2.47
N THR A 153 2.13 -7.79 2.60
CA THR A 153 2.44 -6.87 1.50
C THR A 153 3.61 -5.98 1.88
N TYR A 154 4.41 -5.60 0.89
CA TYR A 154 5.26 -4.43 1.01
C TYR A 154 4.44 -3.21 0.60
N ALA A 155 4.62 -2.08 1.29
CA ALA A 155 3.94 -0.83 0.99
C ALA A 155 4.77 0.39 1.46
N PHE A 156 4.25 1.58 1.17
CA PHE A 156 4.71 2.84 1.76
C PHE A 156 3.66 3.33 2.77
N GLY A 157 4.10 3.91 3.90
CA GLY A 157 3.22 4.39 4.97
C GLY A 157 2.18 5.40 4.48
N GLY A 158 0.95 4.93 4.29
CA GLY A 158 -0.15 5.61 3.63
C GLY A 158 -0.94 4.64 2.75
N LEU A 159 -0.24 3.73 2.06
CA LEU A 159 -0.80 2.70 1.18
C LEU A 159 -1.00 1.36 1.91
N TRP A 160 -2.12 0.69 1.65
CA TRP A 160 -2.42 -0.64 2.20
C TRP A 160 -1.67 -1.78 1.51
N SER A 161 -1.10 -1.56 0.34
CA SER A 161 -0.49 -2.62 -0.48
C SER A 161 0.19 -2.02 -1.69
N CYS A 162 1.41 -2.49 -1.96
CA CYS A 162 1.95 -2.60 -3.32
C CYS A 162 1.86 -4.09 -3.70
N ALA A 163 3.00 -4.76 -3.85
CA ALA A 163 3.09 -6.20 -4.07
C ALA A 163 3.04 -7.02 -2.76
N GLY A 164 2.68 -8.30 -2.86
CA GLY A 164 2.62 -9.17 -1.69
C GLY A 164 2.19 -10.60 -1.95
N MET A 165 1.90 -11.31 -0.87
CA MET A 165 1.43 -12.70 -0.90
C MET A 165 0.47 -13.00 0.25
N ASN A 166 -0.23 -14.12 0.17
CA ASN A 166 -1.12 -14.57 1.23
C ASN A 166 -0.91 -16.03 1.64
N SER A 167 -1.56 -16.42 2.74
CA SER A 167 -1.46 -17.79 3.30
C SER A 167 -2.16 -18.86 2.46
N ALA A 168 -2.84 -18.50 1.37
CA ALA A 168 -3.36 -19.45 0.39
C ALA A 168 -2.36 -19.74 -0.75
N GLY A 169 -1.18 -19.12 -0.72
CA GLY A 169 -0.13 -19.33 -1.72
C GLY A 169 -0.26 -18.46 -2.96
N LEU A 170 -1.13 -17.44 -2.94
CA LEU A 170 -1.20 -16.44 -4.03
C LEU A 170 -0.21 -15.31 -3.76
N ALA A 171 0.50 -14.90 -4.80
CA ALA A 171 1.39 -13.74 -4.80
C ALA A 171 1.06 -12.83 -6.00
N LEU A 172 1.18 -11.52 -5.78
CA LEU A 172 0.86 -10.44 -6.72
C LEU A 172 1.96 -9.40 -6.68
#